data_AF-A0A497JBU9-F1
#
_entry.id   AF-A0A497JBU9-F1
#
_cell.length_a   1.000
_cell.length_b   1.000
_cell.length_c   1.000
_cell.angle_alpha   90.00
_cell.angle_beta   90.00
_cell.angle_gamma   90.00
#
_symmetry.space_group_name_H-M   'P 1'
#
loop_
_entity.id
_entity.type
_entity.pdbx_description
1 polymer ?
#
loop_
_entity_poly.entity_id
_entity_poly.type
_entity_poly.pdbx_seq_one_letter_code
_entity_poly.pdbx_strand_id
1 'polypeptide(L)'
;MEELYEVTLTTIKNPKSFGLELKERKTLFRGNAIEAIEKFPQNINVAVTLALAGMGIKKTKVEIIADPKVRKNVHRIKVRGSFGEFNFEVKNEVSPKNPKTSYLAALSAIATLKRIVSPIKIG
;
A
#
# COMPACT_ATOMS: atom_id res chain seq x y z
N MET A 1 -18.56 -6.12 18.47
CA MET A 1 -17.58 -5.39 17.65
C MET A 1 -16.99 -6.39 16.68
N GLU A 2 -17.12 -6.16 15.38
CA GLU A 2 -16.50 -7.02 14.37
C GLU A 2 -14.98 -6.89 14.47
N GLU A 3 -14.29 -7.99 14.77
CA GLU A 3 -12.87 -7.96 15.08
C GLU A 3 -12.05 -8.32 13.84
N LEU A 4 -11.10 -7.45 13.49
CA LEU A 4 -10.09 -7.72 12.46
C LEU A 4 -9.03 -8.66 13.04
N TYR A 5 -8.73 -9.74 12.31
CA TYR A 5 -7.73 -10.73 12.69
C TYR A 5 -6.41 -10.51 11.96
N GLU A 6 -6.48 -10.01 10.72
CA GLU A 6 -5.30 -9.78 9.89
C GLU A 6 -5.52 -8.62 8.92
N VAL A 7 -4.51 -7.74 8.85
CA VAL A 7 -4.34 -6.77 7.76
C VAL A 7 -2.89 -6.87 7.31
N THR A 8 -2.68 -7.25 6.05
CA THR A 8 -1.35 -7.37 5.45
C THR A 8 -1.28 -6.53 4.19
N LEU A 9 -0.28 -5.64 4.11
CA LEU A 9 0.10 -4.94 2.90
C LEU A 9 1.37 -5.56 2.31
N THR A 10 1.30 -6.07 1.09
CA THR A 10 2.47 -6.41 0.29
C THR A 10 2.67 -5.36 -0.80
N THR A 11 3.82 -4.68 -0.80
CA THR A 11 4.22 -3.73 -1.83
C THR A 11 5.27 -4.35 -2.73
N ILE A 12 5.03 -4.35 -4.04
CA ILE A 12 5.95 -4.88 -5.04
C ILE A 12 6.32 -3.75 -5.99
N LYS A 13 7.62 -3.48 -6.12
CA LYS A 13 8.15 -2.48 -7.06
C LYS A 13 9.33 -3.05 -7.84
N ASN A 14 9.69 -2.35 -8.91
CA ASN A 14 10.93 -2.63 -9.61
C ASN A 14 12.14 -2.38 -8.67
N PRO A 15 13.18 -3.22 -8.67
CA PRO A 15 14.39 -3.04 -7.85
C PRO A 15 15.00 -1.64 -7.98
N LYS A 16 14.93 -1.03 -9.18
CA LYS A 16 15.43 0.33 -9.44
C LYS A 16 14.79 1.39 -8.54
N SER A 17 13.54 1.21 -8.14
CA SER A 17 12.84 2.12 -7.21
C SER A 17 13.40 2.09 -5.80
N PHE A 18 14.19 1.06 -5.46
CA PHE A 18 14.93 0.93 -4.20
C PHE A 18 16.42 1.21 -4.36
N GLY A 19 16.88 1.64 -5.55
CA GLY A 19 18.31 1.80 -5.85
C GLY A 19 19.07 0.48 -5.97
N LEU A 20 18.37 -0.61 -6.30
CA LEU A 20 18.94 -1.95 -6.43
C LEU A 20 18.87 -2.45 -7.87
N GLU A 21 19.80 -3.33 -8.24
CA GLU A 21 19.70 -4.17 -9.44
C GLU A 21 19.63 -5.63 -9.02
N LEU A 22 18.53 -6.30 -9.37
CA LEU A 22 18.28 -7.70 -9.03
C LEU A 22 17.84 -8.45 -10.29
N LYS A 23 18.34 -9.67 -10.46
CA LYS A 23 17.93 -10.56 -11.56
C LYS A 23 16.62 -11.31 -11.26
N GLU A 24 16.30 -11.45 -9.98
CA GLU A 24 15.15 -12.21 -9.49
C GLU A 24 14.38 -11.47 -8.42
N ARG A 25 13.15 -11.92 -8.20
CA ARG A 25 12.25 -11.39 -7.16
C ARG A 25 12.85 -11.64 -5.79
N LYS A 26 12.89 -10.61 -4.95
CA LYS A 26 13.43 -10.68 -3.57
C LYS A 26 12.54 -9.92 -2.60
N THR A 27 12.17 -10.56 -1.50
CA THR A 27 11.58 -9.86 -0.35
C THR A 27 12.68 -9.08 0.36
N LEU A 28 12.55 -7.75 0.36
CA LEU A 28 13.48 -6.83 1.02
C LEU A 28 13.15 -6.66 2.50
N PHE A 29 11.88 -6.79 2.86
CA PHE A 29 11.41 -6.62 4.23
C PHE A 29 10.14 -7.40 4.50
N ARG A 30 10.02 -7.91 5.72
CA ARG A 30 8.80 -8.45 6.30
C ARG A 30 8.77 -8.12 7.79
N GLY A 31 7.68 -7.53 8.26
CA GLY A 31 7.53 -7.07 9.64
C GLY A 31 6.22 -6.32 9.86
N ASN A 32 6.15 -5.50 10.90
CA ASN A 32 4.99 -4.62 11.14
C ASN A 32 5.19 -3.24 10.50
N ALA A 33 4.13 -2.41 10.52
CA ALA A 33 4.18 -1.10 9.90
C ALA A 33 5.17 -0.15 10.60
N ILE A 34 5.39 -0.25 11.92
CA ILE A 34 6.33 0.63 12.63
C ILE A 34 7.79 0.35 12.24
N GLU A 35 8.20 -0.92 12.20
CA GLU A 35 9.52 -1.34 11.74
C GLU A 35 9.77 -0.97 10.27
N ALA A 36 8.71 -1.02 9.45
CA ALA A 36 8.78 -0.67 8.05
C ALA A 36 8.96 0.84 7.82
N ILE A 37 8.46 1.70 8.72
CA ILE A 37 8.68 3.17 8.66
C ILE A 37 10.18 3.46 8.77
N GLU A 38 10.86 2.83 9.72
CA GLU A 38 12.29 3.07 9.98
C GLU A 38 13.16 2.66 8.79
N LYS A 39 12.82 1.55 8.12
CA LYS A 39 13.62 1.00 7.02
C LYS A 39 13.24 1.54 5.64
N PHE A 40 11.96 1.85 5.42
CA PHE A 40 11.43 2.26 4.11
C PHE A 40 10.48 3.48 4.21
N PRO A 41 10.96 4.62 4.73
CA PRO A 41 10.10 5.77 5.04
C PRO A 41 9.34 6.31 3.82
N GLN A 42 9.91 6.21 2.61
CA GLN A 42 9.28 6.68 1.37
C GLN A 42 8.18 5.74 0.83
N ASN A 43 8.05 4.52 1.36
CA ASN A 43 7.16 3.48 0.82
C ASN A 43 6.04 3.07 1.79
N ILE A 44 5.87 3.80 2.89
CA ILE A 44 5.08 3.30 4.02
C ILE A 44 3.68 3.90 4.17
N ASN A 45 3.36 4.96 3.42
CA ASN A 45 2.10 5.70 3.56
C ASN A 45 0.86 4.79 3.53
N VAL A 46 0.80 3.83 2.59
CA VAL A 46 -0.33 2.90 2.49
C VAL A 46 -0.46 2.02 3.73
N ALA A 47 0.66 1.54 4.30
CA ALA A 47 0.64 0.73 5.51
C ALA A 47 0.15 1.54 6.71
N VAL A 48 0.60 2.79 6.83
CA VAL A 48 0.16 3.69 7.91
C VAL A 48 -1.32 4.02 7.78
N THR A 49 -1.81 4.30 6.56
CA THR A 49 -3.24 4.51 6.32
C THR A 49 -4.06 3.27 6.71
N LEU A 50 -3.61 2.07 6.34
CA LEU A 50 -4.27 0.82 6.74
C LEU A 50 -4.22 0.59 8.25
N ALA A 51 -3.11 0.94 8.90
CA ALA A 51 -2.98 0.87 10.34
C ALA A 51 -3.95 1.82 11.06
N LEU A 52 -4.11 3.04 10.55
CA LEU A 52 -5.05 4.03 11.10
C LEU A 52 -6.51 3.62 10.90
N ALA A 53 -6.82 2.99 9.76
CA ALA A 53 -8.18 2.53 9.45
C ALA A 53 -8.53 1.16 10.04
N GLY A 54 -7.55 0.38 10.47
CA GLY A 54 -7.71 -1.03 10.83
C GLY A 54 -7.09 -1.37 12.19
N MET A 55 -6.18 -2.35 12.19
CA MET A 55 -5.70 -3.00 13.41
C MET A 55 -4.65 -2.22 14.22
N GLY A 56 -4.29 -1.00 13.79
CA GLY A 56 -3.20 -0.23 14.38
C GLY A 56 -1.82 -0.60 13.85
N ILE A 57 -0.84 0.25 14.16
CA ILE A 57 0.49 0.26 13.53
C ILE A 57 1.37 -0.95 13.88
N LYS A 58 1.21 -1.51 15.08
CA LYS A 58 1.97 -2.69 15.53
C LYS A 58 1.41 -4.00 14.98
N LYS A 59 0.11 -4.06 14.67
CA LYS A 59 -0.57 -5.27 14.21
C LYS A 59 -0.70 -5.36 12.68
N THR A 60 -0.59 -4.24 11.98
CA THR A 60 -0.60 -4.21 10.51
C THR A 60 0.71 -4.78 9.97
N LYS A 61 0.61 -5.87 9.21
CA LYS A 61 1.77 -6.56 8.63
C LYS A 61 2.16 -5.90 7.31
N VAL A 62 3.46 -5.80 7.07
CA VAL A 62 4.02 -5.20 5.86
C VAL A 62 5.05 -6.15 5.26
N GLU A 63 4.97 -6.31 3.94
CA GLU A 63 5.97 -6.98 3.13
C GLU A 63 6.37 -6.07 1.98
N ILE A 64 7.68 -5.93 1.74
CA ILE A 64 8.22 -5.13 0.64
C ILE A 64 9.05 -6.04 -0.24
N ILE A 65 8.72 -6.06 -1.52
CA ILE A 65 9.31 -6.97 -2.50
C ILE A 65 9.86 -6.14 -3.67
N ALA A 66 11.08 -6.44 -4.05
CA ALA A 66 11.66 -5.99 -5.30
C ALA A 66 11.52 -7.09 -6.35
N ASP A 67 10.91 -6.76 -7.49
CA ASP A 67 10.67 -7.72 -8.58
C ASP A 67 11.03 -7.09 -9.93
N PRO A 68 12.09 -7.55 -10.62
CA PRO A 68 12.55 -6.94 -11.88
C PRO A 68 11.53 -7.08 -13.02
N LYS A 69 10.58 -8.02 -12.92
CA LYS A 69 9.54 -8.24 -13.95
C LYS A 69 8.39 -7.22 -13.85
N VAL A 70 8.31 -6.48 -12.74
CA VAL A 70 7.23 -5.54 -12.47
C VAL A 70 7.51 -4.18 -13.11
N ARG A 71 6.55 -3.71 -13.91
CA ARG A 71 6.58 -2.40 -14.59
C ARG A 71 5.80 -1.29 -13.88
N LYS A 72 4.84 -1.67 -13.01
CA LYS A 72 3.95 -0.74 -12.27
C LYS A 72 4.08 -1.00 -10.78
N ASN A 73 3.86 0.01 -9.93
CA ASN A 73 3.84 -0.24 -8.48
C ASN A 73 2.60 -1.06 -8.12
N VAL A 74 2.80 -2.20 -7.47
CA VAL A 74 1.71 -3.09 -7.06
C VAL A 74 1.56 -3.06 -5.55
N HIS A 75 0.33 -2.87 -5.08
CA HIS A 75 -0.03 -3.05 -3.68
C HIS A 75 -1.07 -4.17 -3.60
N ARG A 76 -0.81 -5.16 -2.75
CA ARG A 76 -1.76 -6.21 -2.39
C ARG A 76 -2.17 -6.04 -0.94
N ILE A 77 -3.46 -6.00 -0.69
CA ILE A 77 -4.01 -5.84 0.65
C ILE A 77 -4.83 -7.07 0.93
N LYS A 78 -4.46 -7.82 1.96
CA LYS A 78 -5.22 -8.95 2.48
C LYS A 78 -5.82 -8.55 3.82
N VAL A 79 -7.13 -8.74 3.96
CA VAL A 79 -7.85 -8.46 5.20
C VAL A 79 -8.68 -9.66 5.59
N ARG A 80 -8.66 -10.00 6.89
CA ARG A 80 -9.49 -11.05 7.49
C ARG A 80 -10.09 -10.53 8.79
N GLY A 81 -11.35 -10.87 9.04
CA GLY A 81 -12.04 -10.57 10.28
C GLY A 81 -13.23 -11.49 10.49
N SER A 82 -14.05 -11.21 11.50
CA SER A 82 -15.28 -11.97 11.76
C SER A 82 -16.26 -11.94 10.58
N PHE A 83 -16.17 -10.94 9.71
CA PHE A 83 -16.96 -10.80 8.49
C PHE A 83 -16.47 -11.66 7.30
N GLY A 84 -15.36 -12.40 7.47
CA GLY A 84 -14.74 -13.19 6.40
C GLY A 84 -13.41 -12.61 5.92
N GLU A 85 -13.12 -12.75 4.62
CA GLU A 85 -11.87 -12.26 4.03
C GLU A 85 -12.07 -11.60 2.67
N PHE A 86 -11.21 -10.63 2.36
CA PHE A 86 -11.11 -10.05 1.03
C PHE A 86 -9.66 -9.69 0.68
N ASN A 87 -9.39 -9.63 -0.61
CA ASN A 87 -8.08 -9.30 -1.16
C ASN A 87 -8.22 -8.22 -2.23
N PHE A 88 -7.42 -7.15 -2.14
CA PHE A 88 -7.31 -6.12 -3.16
C PHE A 88 -5.94 -6.17 -3.82
N GLU A 89 -5.90 -6.03 -5.15
CA GLU A 89 -4.67 -5.79 -5.89
C GLU A 89 -4.82 -4.47 -6.66
N VAL A 90 -3.90 -3.54 -6.41
CA VAL A 90 -3.87 -2.23 -7.07
C VAL A 90 -2.55 -2.10 -7.82
N LYS A 91 -2.63 -1.95 -9.14
CA LYS A 91 -1.48 -1.70 -10.02
C LYS A 91 -1.52 -0.25 -10.49
N ASN A 92 -0.69 0.59 -9.88
CA ASN A 92 -0.69 2.03 -10.14
C ASN A 92 0.34 2.42 -11.18
N GLU A 93 -0.06 3.32 -12.08
CA GLU A 93 0.88 4.12 -12.84
C GLU A 93 1.59 5.12 -11.92
N VAL A 94 2.85 5.37 -12.22
CA VAL A 94 3.58 6.47 -11.60
C VAL A 94 3.05 7.80 -12.13
N SER A 95 3.08 8.84 -11.31
CA SER A 95 2.67 10.16 -11.76
C SER A 95 3.62 10.66 -12.87
N PRO A 96 3.10 11.20 -13.99
CA PRO A 96 3.92 11.79 -15.04
C PRO A 96 4.82 12.93 -14.55
N LYS A 97 4.38 13.66 -13.52
CA LYS A 97 5.13 14.80 -12.94
C LYS A 97 6.09 14.40 -11.82
N ASN A 98 5.83 13.28 -11.14
CA ASN A 98 6.69 12.78 -10.08
C ASN A 98 6.66 11.24 -10.06
N PRO A 99 7.65 10.57 -10.69
CA PRO A 99 7.70 9.11 -10.75
C PRO A 99 7.76 8.41 -9.39
N LYS A 100 8.12 9.12 -8.31
CA LYS A 100 8.14 8.57 -6.95
C LYS A 100 6.75 8.47 -6.31
N THR A 101 5.73 9.10 -6.89
CA THR A 101 4.37 9.16 -6.34
C THR A 101 3.39 8.39 -7.21
N SER A 102 2.44 7.70 -6.57
CA SER A 102 1.31 7.07 -7.24
C SER A 102 0.37 8.12 -7.81
N TYR A 103 0.03 8.04 -9.11
CA TYR A 103 -0.92 8.97 -9.70
C TYR A 103 -2.31 8.90 -9.04
N LEU A 104 -2.70 7.71 -8.59
CA LEU A 104 -3.96 7.47 -7.88
C LEU A 104 -4.08 8.26 -6.57
N ALA A 105 -2.96 8.58 -5.91
CA ALA A 105 -3.00 9.37 -4.68
C ALA A 105 -3.45 10.83 -4.92
N ALA A 106 -3.08 11.42 -6.06
CA ALA A 106 -3.60 12.74 -6.44
C ALA A 106 -5.09 12.67 -6.79
N LEU A 107 -5.48 11.61 -7.52
CA LEU A 107 -6.88 11.39 -7.88
C LEU A 107 -7.77 11.16 -6.64
N SER A 108 -7.27 10.49 -5.60
CA SER A 108 -8.03 10.26 -4.36
C SER A 108 -8.27 11.56 -3.58
N ALA A 109 -7.30 12.49 -3.59
CA ALA A 109 -7.48 13.82 -3.03
C ALA A 109 -8.56 14.62 -3.79
N ILE A 110 -8.50 14.63 -5.12
CA ILE A 110 -9.53 15.27 -5.98
C ILE A 110 -10.90 14.64 -5.73
N ALA A 111 -10.98 13.30 -5.68
CA ALA A 111 -12.23 12.59 -5.41
C ALA A 111 -12.80 12.94 -4.03
N THR A 112 -11.94 13.10 -3.02
CA THR A 112 -12.34 13.54 -1.67
C THR A 112 -12.93 14.96 -1.70
N LEU A 113 -12.28 15.91 -2.38
CA LEU A 113 -12.80 17.28 -2.51
C LEU A 113 -14.15 17.31 -3.25
N LYS A 114 -14.28 16.58 -4.37
CA LYS A 114 -15.55 16.43 -5.09
C LYS A 114 -16.62 15.82 -4.19
N ARG A 115 -16.27 14.80 -3.39
CA ARG A 115 -17.20 14.16 -2.47
C ARG A 115 -17.70 15.14 -1.42
N ILE A 116 -16.88 16.04 -0.87
CA ILE A 116 -17.31 17.02 0.14
C ILE A 116 -18.50 17.84 -0.35
N VAL A 117 -18.47 18.32 -1.59
CA VAL A 117 -19.51 19.18 -2.18
C VAL A 117 -20.63 18.44 -2.92
N SER A 118 -20.46 17.15 -3.19
CA SER A 118 -21.44 16.34 -3.92
C SER A 118 -22.64 15.95 -3.04
N PRO A 119 -23.89 16.01 -3.56
CA PRO A 119 -25.07 15.48 -2.88
C PRO A 119 -25.07 13.94 -2.83
N ILE A 120 -24.38 13.29 -3.77
CA ILE A 120 -24.21 11.83 -3.80
C ILE A 120 -22.84 11.48 -3.22
N LYS A 121 -22.82 10.61 -2.21
CA LYS A 121 -21.59 10.06 -1.62
C LYS A 121 -21.45 8.60 -2.04
N ILE A 122 -20.32 8.27 -2.66
CA ILE A 122 -19.94 6.89 -2.97
C ILE A 122 -18.70 6.58 -2.14
N GLY A 123 -18.78 5.49 -1.39
CA GLY A 123 -17.77 5.02 -0.44
C GLY A 123 -18.23 3.74 0.22
#